data_AF-A0A952K082-F1
#
_entry.id   AF-A0A952K082-F1
#
_cell.length_a   1.000
_cell.length_b   1.000
_cell.length_c   1.000
_cell.angle_alpha   90.00
_cell.angle_beta   90.00
_cell.angle_gamma   90.00
#
_symmetry.space_group_name_H-M   'P 1'
#
loop_
_entity.id
_entity.type
_entity.pdbx_description
1 polymer ?
#
loop_
_entity_poly.entity_id
_entity_poly.type
_entity_poly.pdbx_seq_one_letter_code
_entity_poly.pdbx_strand_id
1 'polypeptide(L)'
;SIVPKAGSAYTYGYVVLGEGVGWFIGWDLLLEYTAIVAVVGIGISGYFGFLIEQIGLNLPEWMLGAPGSDPDHPGRVVDLFALLLCLLIAFILTRGVRNAARVESLLVWLKVAVVILIVGLGVFYVNTHNYTPFLPFGWAGVFAGASVVFFAVFGYDAMSTAAEESSEARRVLPKAIMLSLGISMTLYVLACLVLTGMVKYAEVDPESAFAQAFESVGLPWIATLISVGAILGIATVMWTFMYAVTRVWFSMSRDGLLPKWFAAVDAKHRVPVRVTWIVGIGSGLIAGFLPIAEAAQLTNIGILLAFAVVCTAVIVLRYRSPEIERGFRTPGMPVIPLIGVASSIWLTTYLTTITWLRFAVWLVIGLVIYGLYGYRHSHLNTARTQRESTP
;
A
#
# COMPACT_ATOMS: atom_id res chain seq x y z
N SER A 1 2.81 -15.80 14.22
CA SER A 1 1.39 -15.46 14.22
C SER A 1 0.57 -16.48 15.04
N ILE A 2 -0.58 -16.06 15.60
CA ILE A 2 -1.60 -16.91 16.24
C ILE A 2 -2.38 -17.75 15.20
N VAL A 3 -2.41 -17.32 13.93
CA VAL A 3 -3.01 -18.06 12.82
C VAL A 3 -1.89 -18.42 11.83
N PRO A 4 -1.34 -19.64 11.86
CA PRO A 4 -0.22 -20.07 11.00
C PRO A 4 -0.73 -20.61 9.65
N LYS A 5 -1.70 -19.93 9.04
CA LYS A 5 -2.17 -20.15 7.66
C LYS A 5 -2.00 -18.83 6.91
N ALA A 6 -1.70 -18.87 5.61
CA ALA A 6 -1.56 -17.68 4.78
C ALA A 6 -2.78 -16.81 4.97
N GLY A 7 -2.53 -15.58 5.39
CA GLY A 7 -3.61 -14.72 5.78
C GLY A 7 -3.14 -13.34 6.09
N SER A 8 -3.41 -12.42 5.16
CA SER A 8 -3.50 -10.99 5.44
C SER A 8 -4.59 -10.72 6.50
N ALA A 9 -4.85 -9.45 6.83
CA ALA A 9 -5.88 -9.04 7.78
C ALA A 9 -7.25 -9.73 7.55
N TYR A 10 -7.57 -10.09 6.30
CA TYR A 10 -8.72 -10.93 5.92
C TYR A 10 -8.82 -12.22 6.76
N THR A 11 -7.80 -13.08 6.75
CA THR A 11 -7.86 -14.38 7.43
C THR A 11 -7.94 -14.21 8.94
N TYR A 12 -7.26 -13.20 9.51
CA TYR A 12 -7.40 -12.89 10.93
C TYR A 12 -8.82 -12.45 11.26
N GLY A 13 -9.39 -11.53 10.50
CA GLY A 13 -10.78 -11.07 10.68
C GLY A 13 -11.78 -12.21 10.56
N TYR A 14 -11.62 -13.05 9.52
CA TYR A 14 -12.48 -14.18 9.24
C TYR A 14 -12.47 -15.23 10.37
N VAL A 15 -11.31 -15.53 10.92
CA VAL A 15 -11.16 -16.52 12.00
C VAL A 15 -11.53 -15.96 13.37
N VAL A 16 -11.21 -14.70 13.66
CA VAL A 16 -11.36 -14.10 15.00
C VAL A 16 -12.70 -13.39 15.20
N LEU A 17 -13.13 -12.62 14.20
CA LEU A 17 -14.32 -11.77 14.27
C LEU A 17 -15.52 -12.34 13.52
N GLY A 18 -15.30 -13.38 12.72
CA GLY A 18 -16.34 -14.10 11.99
C GLY A 18 -16.46 -13.63 10.53
N GLU A 19 -17.37 -14.30 9.82
CA GLU A 19 -17.52 -14.17 8.37
C GLU A 19 -17.80 -12.74 7.91
N GLY A 20 -18.78 -12.05 8.51
CA GLY A 20 -19.17 -10.71 8.05
C GLY A 20 -18.02 -9.72 8.13
N VAL A 21 -17.28 -9.71 9.24
CA VAL A 21 -16.11 -8.83 9.40
C VAL A 21 -14.97 -9.24 8.48
N GLY A 22 -14.72 -10.55 8.34
CA GLY A 22 -13.75 -11.07 7.39
C GLY A 22 -14.06 -10.65 5.95
N TRP A 23 -15.33 -10.73 5.53
CA TRP A 23 -15.76 -10.26 4.21
C TRP A 23 -15.44 -8.79 3.98
N PHE A 24 -15.82 -7.91 4.91
CA PHE A 24 -15.58 -6.47 4.76
C PHE A 24 -14.09 -6.15 4.69
N ILE A 25 -13.26 -6.76 5.54
CA ILE A 25 -11.80 -6.59 5.48
C ILE A 25 -11.26 -7.09 4.14
N GLY A 26 -11.68 -8.28 3.69
CA GLY A 26 -11.22 -8.83 2.43
C GLY A 26 -11.60 -7.96 1.24
N TRP A 27 -12.86 -7.51 1.18
CA TRP A 27 -13.39 -6.63 0.15
C TRP A 27 -12.68 -5.27 0.12
N ASP A 28 -12.38 -4.72 1.29
CA ASP A 28 -11.62 -3.48 1.43
C ASP A 28 -10.17 -3.63 0.93
N LEU A 29 -9.48 -4.70 1.36
CA LEU A 29 -8.11 -5.01 0.90
C LEU A 29 -8.00 -5.15 -0.63
N LEU A 30 -9.07 -5.59 -1.31
CA LEU A 30 -9.07 -5.64 -2.78
C LEU A 30 -8.95 -4.25 -3.41
N LEU A 31 -9.69 -3.26 -2.90
CA LEU A 31 -9.58 -1.87 -3.35
C LEU A 31 -8.23 -1.29 -2.93
N GLU A 32 -7.87 -1.46 -1.67
CA GLU A 32 -6.68 -0.89 -1.06
C GLU A 32 -5.42 -1.27 -1.83
N TYR A 33 -5.17 -2.58 -2.01
CA TYR A 33 -4.00 -3.06 -2.72
C TYR A 33 -4.00 -2.67 -4.21
N THR A 34 -5.19 -2.60 -4.84
CA THR A 34 -5.31 -2.12 -6.22
C THR A 34 -4.95 -0.64 -6.33
N ALA A 35 -5.36 0.18 -5.37
CA ALA A 35 -5.03 1.60 -5.30
C ALA A 35 -3.56 1.83 -4.96
N ILE A 36 -2.93 1.00 -4.11
CA ILE A 36 -1.49 1.08 -3.82
C ILE A 36 -0.66 0.90 -5.10
N VAL A 37 -0.99 -0.12 -5.89
CA VAL A 37 -0.33 -0.37 -7.19
C VAL A 37 -0.44 0.87 -8.08
N ALA A 38 -1.58 1.55 -8.08
CA ALA A 38 -1.79 2.76 -8.87
C ALA A 38 -0.95 3.95 -8.36
N VAL A 39 -0.97 4.24 -7.06
CA VAL A 39 -0.18 5.33 -6.44
C VAL A 39 1.31 5.14 -6.73
N VAL A 40 1.79 3.91 -6.60
CA VAL A 40 3.16 3.53 -6.94
C VAL A 40 3.43 3.75 -8.43
N GLY A 41 2.51 3.34 -9.30
CA GLY A 41 2.63 3.56 -10.75
C GLY A 41 2.78 5.04 -11.11
N ILE A 42 1.95 5.91 -10.52
CA ILE A 42 2.03 7.37 -10.70
C ILE A 42 3.39 7.90 -10.21
N GLY A 43 3.85 7.46 -9.04
CA GLY A 43 5.16 7.85 -8.51
C GLY A 43 6.33 7.46 -9.43
N ILE A 44 6.29 6.27 -10.05
CA ILE A 44 7.30 5.87 -11.05
C ILE A 44 7.19 6.73 -12.30
N SER A 45 5.99 7.11 -12.70
CA SER A 45 5.75 8.02 -13.84
C SER A 45 6.42 9.37 -13.67
N GLY A 46 6.33 9.97 -12.48
CA GLY A 46 7.01 11.24 -12.16
C GLY A 46 8.54 11.15 -12.33
N TYR A 47 9.18 10.14 -11.75
CA TYR A 47 10.62 9.92 -11.93
C TYR A 47 11.00 9.56 -13.38
N PHE A 48 10.11 8.90 -14.12
CA PHE A 48 10.31 8.61 -15.53
C PHE A 48 10.27 9.90 -16.36
N GLY A 49 9.27 10.76 -16.14
CA GLY A 49 9.16 12.08 -16.78
C GLY A 49 10.42 12.91 -16.57
N PHE A 50 10.89 13.00 -15.33
CA PHE A 50 12.16 13.67 -14.97
C PHE A 50 13.36 13.15 -15.79
N LEU A 51 13.52 11.84 -15.91
CA LEU A 51 14.63 11.25 -16.69
C LEU A 51 14.52 11.53 -18.19
N ILE A 52 13.30 11.57 -18.72
CA ILE A 52 13.01 11.86 -20.13
C ILE A 52 13.33 13.32 -20.47
N GLU A 53 13.00 14.24 -19.56
CA GLU A 53 13.38 15.66 -19.69
C GLU A 53 14.90 15.85 -19.64
N GLN A 54 15.61 15.13 -18.75
CA GLN A 54 17.08 15.20 -18.67
C GLN A 54 17.79 14.79 -19.97
N ILE A 55 17.21 13.88 -20.77
CA ILE A 55 17.77 13.49 -22.07
C ILE A 55 17.30 14.38 -23.23
N GLY A 56 16.58 15.47 -22.93
CA GLY A 56 16.11 16.46 -23.89
C GLY A 56 14.93 16.00 -24.74
N LEU A 57 14.21 14.97 -24.31
CA LEU A 57 12.99 14.52 -24.97
C LEU A 57 11.77 15.12 -24.29
N ASN A 58 10.96 15.86 -25.03
CA ASN A 58 9.70 16.40 -24.54
C ASN A 58 8.56 15.47 -24.96
N LEU A 59 7.92 14.83 -24.00
CA LEU A 59 6.72 14.04 -24.25
C LEU A 59 5.49 14.96 -24.38
N PRO A 60 4.45 14.55 -25.12
CA PRO A 60 3.21 15.30 -25.19
C PRO A 60 2.56 15.49 -23.82
N GLU A 61 2.15 16.72 -23.50
CA GLU A 61 1.55 17.07 -22.19
C GLU A 61 0.34 16.19 -21.83
N TRP A 62 -0.48 15.80 -22.83
CA TRP A 62 -1.67 14.99 -22.62
C TRP A 62 -1.41 13.62 -21.98
N MET A 63 -0.19 13.08 -22.10
CA MET A 63 0.17 11.75 -21.60
C MET A 63 0.97 11.74 -20.29
N LEU A 64 1.31 12.93 -19.76
CA LEU A 64 2.22 13.11 -18.64
C LEU A 64 1.54 13.17 -17.27
N GLY A 65 0.22 13.02 -17.20
CA GLY A 65 -0.48 13.06 -15.93
C GLY A 65 -1.99 12.95 -16.04
N ALA A 66 -2.62 12.63 -14.90
CA ALA A 66 -4.07 12.59 -14.77
C ALA A 66 -4.69 14.00 -14.87
N PRO A 67 -5.98 14.12 -15.20
CA PRO A 67 -6.69 15.39 -15.19
C PRO A 67 -6.62 16.04 -13.80
N GLY A 68 -6.18 17.29 -13.75
CA GLY A 68 -6.03 18.02 -12.48
C GLY A 68 -4.87 17.56 -11.60
N SER A 69 -3.91 16.79 -12.13
CA SER A 69 -2.70 16.42 -11.39
C SER A 69 -1.76 17.61 -11.16
N ASP A 70 -1.79 18.59 -12.05
CA ASP A 70 -0.98 19.80 -11.99
C ASP A 70 -1.80 21.03 -12.43
N PRO A 71 -2.01 22.03 -11.54
CA PRO A 71 -2.71 23.27 -11.87
C PRO A 71 -2.07 24.08 -13.00
N ASP A 72 -0.75 23.99 -13.17
CA ASP A 72 0.01 24.77 -14.15
C ASP A 72 -0.02 24.11 -15.55
N HIS A 73 -0.41 22.83 -15.62
CA HIS A 73 -0.46 22.03 -16.86
C HIS A 73 -1.86 21.44 -17.09
N PRO A 74 -2.86 22.26 -17.48
CA PRO A 74 -4.23 21.81 -17.69
C PRO A 74 -4.41 20.89 -18.91
N GLY A 75 -3.38 20.75 -19.75
CA GLY A 75 -3.41 19.88 -20.93
C GLY A 75 -3.26 18.39 -20.62
N ARG A 76 -2.99 18.02 -19.36
CA ARG A 76 -2.84 16.64 -18.88
C ARG A 76 -4.19 15.89 -18.88
N VAL A 77 -4.27 14.80 -19.62
CA VAL A 77 -5.52 14.02 -19.83
C VAL A 77 -5.43 12.63 -19.21
N VAL A 78 -4.28 11.98 -19.33
CA VAL A 78 -4.06 10.64 -18.80
C VAL A 78 -2.58 10.42 -18.48
N ASP A 79 -2.27 9.84 -17.33
CA ASP A 79 -0.93 9.31 -17.05
C ASP A 79 -0.76 7.98 -17.81
N LEU A 80 -0.40 8.08 -19.09
CA LEU A 80 -0.32 6.93 -19.98
C LEU A 80 0.78 5.96 -19.54
N PHE A 81 1.90 6.49 -19.05
CA PHE A 81 3.00 5.65 -18.61
C PHE A 81 2.61 4.84 -17.37
N ALA A 82 2.03 5.45 -16.33
CA ALA A 82 1.60 4.72 -15.14
C ALA A 82 0.55 3.65 -15.46
N LEU A 83 -0.40 3.96 -16.36
CA LEU A 83 -1.41 3.02 -16.83
C LEU A 83 -0.76 1.82 -17.52
N LEU A 84 0.11 2.06 -18.50
CA LEU A 84 0.79 1.00 -19.23
C LEU A 84 1.72 0.19 -18.34
N LEU A 85 2.34 0.82 -17.34
CA LEU A 85 3.19 0.15 -16.36
C LEU A 85 2.38 -0.83 -15.49
N CYS A 86 1.19 -0.44 -15.04
CA CYS A 86 0.28 -1.34 -14.31
C CYS A 86 -0.07 -2.58 -15.15
N LEU A 87 -0.41 -2.39 -16.43
CA LEU A 87 -0.72 -3.48 -17.36
C LEU A 87 0.51 -4.35 -17.66
N LEU A 88 1.70 -3.74 -17.78
CA LEU A 88 2.95 -4.45 -17.99
C LEU A 88 3.26 -5.37 -16.81
N ILE A 89 3.13 -4.88 -15.58
CA ILE A 89 3.42 -5.72 -14.41
C ILE A 89 2.35 -6.80 -14.23
N ALA A 90 1.09 -6.51 -14.53
CA ALA A 90 0.06 -7.55 -14.62
C ALA A 90 0.45 -8.62 -15.64
N PHE A 91 0.88 -8.24 -16.85
CA PHE A 91 1.36 -9.17 -17.86
C PHE A 91 2.54 -10.01 -17.36
N ILE A 92 3.56 -9.41 -16.75
CA ILE A 92 4.72 -10.16 -16.24
C ILE A 92 4.29 -11.14 -15.13
N LEU A 93 3.39 -10.74 -14.23
CA LEU A 93 2.82 -11.62 -13.20
C LEU A 93 2.10 -12.84 -13.78
N THR A 94 1.39 -12.68 -14.92
CA THR A 94 0.72 -13.81 -15.58
C THR A 94 1.68 -14.84 -16.16
N ARG A 95 2.94 -14.48 -16.44
CA ARG A 95 3.97 -15.40 -16.93
C ARG A 95 4.59 -16.26 -15.82
N GLY A 96 4.27 -15.97 -14.56
CA GLY A 96 4.82 -16.64 -13.40
C GLY A 96 6.30 -16.30 -13.17
N VAL A 97 6.68 -16.10 -11.91
CA VAL A 97 8.09 -15.79 -11.57
C VAL A 97 8.70 -16.92 -10.78
N ARG A 98 9.70 -17.55 -11.39
CA ARG A 98 10.65 -18.43 -10.70
C ARG A 98 11.83 -17.56 -10.26
N ASN A 99 12.24 -17.65 -9.00
CA ASN A 99 13.32 -16.88 -8.34
C ASN A 99 13.00 -15.44 -7.86
N ALA A 100 11.75 -15.11 -7.55
CA ALA A 100 11.37 -13.77 -7.07
C ALA A 100 12.13 -13.32 -5.80
N ALA A 101 12.37 -14.22 -4.84
CA ALA A 101 12.90 -13.87 -3.52
C ALA A 101 14.34 -13.32 -3.54
N ARG A 102 15.23 -13.86 -4.37
CA ARG A 102 16.63 -13.37 -4.45
C ARG A 102 16.73 -11.99 -5.08
N VAL A 103 15.93 -11.75 -6.12
CA VAL A 103 15.87 -10.45 -6.81
C VAL A 103 15.25 -9.40 -5.89
N GLU A 104 14.20 -9.75 -5.16
CA GLU A 104 13.55 -8.87 -4.18
C GLU A 104 14.54 -8.41 -3.11
N SER A 105 15.29 -9.32 -2.50
CA SER A 105 16.26 -8.98 -1.46
C SER A 105 17.37 -8.04 -1.97
N LEU A 106 17.87 -8.24 -3.19
CA LEU A 106 18.85 -7.34 -3.79
C LEU A 106 18.28 -5.93 -4.04
N LEU A 107 17.04 -5.85 -4.52
CA LEU A 107 16.37 -4.57 -4.74
C LEU A 107 16.02 -3.86 -3.42
N VAL A 108 15.84 -4.59 -2.33
CA VAL A 108 15.69 -4.00 -0.99
C VAL A 108 16.98 -3.33 -0.53
N TRP A 109 18.13 -3.96 -0.75
CA TRP A 109 19.42 -3.34 -0.43
C TRP A 109 19.67 -2.10 -1.30
N LEU A 110 19.31 -2.16 -2.58
CA LEU A 110 19.40 -1.02 -3.48
C LEU A 110 18.58 0.18 -2.99
N LYS A 111 17.28 -0.01 -2.67
CA LYS A 111 16.42 1.09 -2.21
C LYS A 111 16.90 1.70 -0.89
N VAL A 112 17.37 0.86 0.05
CA VAL A 112 17.95 1.36 1.31
C VAL A 112 19.23 2.16 1.05
N ALA A 113 20.11 1.68 0.17
CA ALA A 113 21.34 2.39 -0.19
C ALA A 113 21.06 3.75 -0.85
N VAL A 114 20.06 3.82 -1.73
CA VAL A 114 19.64 5.09 -2.37
C VAL A 114 19.14 6.08 -1.33
N VAL A 115 18.32 5.65 -0.35
CA VAL A 115 17.84 6.55 0.70
C VAL A 115 18.98 7.00 1.63
N ILE A 116 19.92 6.11 1.98
CA ILE A 116 21.11 6.48 2.75
C ILE A 116 21.96 7.50 1.98
N LEU A 117 22.09 7.35 0.66
CA LEU A 117 22.78 8.31 -0.19
C LEU A 117 22.08 9.66 -0.22
N ILE A 118 20.75 9.69 -0.37
CA ILE A 118 19.93 10.91 -0.29
C ILE A 118 20.19 11.64 1.02
N VAL A 119 20.09 10.94 2.15
CA VAL A 119 20.29 11.55 3.47
C VAL A 119 21.74 11.98 3.65
N GLY A 120 22.70 11.11 3.35
CA GLY A 120 24.13 11.34 3.57
C GLY A 120 24.69 12.50 2.75
N LEU A 121 24.30 12.61 1.47
CA LEU A 121 24.74 13.72 0.62
C LEU A 121 23.89 14.98 0.85
N GLY A 122 22.58 14.83 1.00
CA GLY A 122 21.67 15.96 1.08
C GLY A 122 21.87 16.81 2.34
N VAL A 123 22.33 16.21 3.45
CA VAL A 123 22.67 16.96 4.69
C VAL A 123 23.67 18.10 4.43
N PHE A 124 24.61 17.93 3.49
CA PHE A 124 25.60 18.98 3.18
C PHE A 124 25.02 20.18 2.41
N TYR A 125 23.81 20.05 1.87
CA TYR A 125 23.12 21.08 1.11
C TYR A 125 21.90 21.64 1.85
N VAL A 126 21.72 21.30 3.13
CA VAL A 126 20.64 21.83 3.96
C VAL A 126 20.88 23.31 4.27
N ASN A 127 19.93 24.16 3.89
CA ASN A 127 19.85 25.54 4.34
C ASN A 127 18.78 25.66 5.43
N THR A 128 19.20 26.00 6.65
CA THR A 128 18.30 26.10 7.81
C THR A 128 17.21 27.16 7.67
N HIS A 129 17.38 28.15 6.78
CA HIS A 129 16.33 29.14 6.48
C HIS A 129 15.08 28.51 5.85
N ASN A 130 15.23 27.36 5.17
CA ASN A 130 14.09 26.67 4.57
C ASN A 130 13.13 26.10 5.62
N TYR A 131 13.59 25.89 6.86
CA TYR A 131 12.73 25.49 7.99
C TYR A 131 11.94 26.65 8.59
N THR A 132 12.10 27.88 8.09
CA THR A 132 11.36 29.05 8.59
C THR A 132 10.37 29.55 7.53
N PRO A 133 9.06 29.56 7.81
CA PRO A 133 8.38 29.04 9.01
C PRO A 133 8.29 27.50 9.04
N PHE A 134 8.41 26.88 10.22
CA PHE A 134 8.39 25.42 10.37
C PHE A 134 6.98 24.82 10.24
N LEU A 135 5.97 25.58 10.67
CA LEU A 135 4.55 25.19 10.59
C LEU A 135 3.77 26.26 9.80
N PRO A 136 4.00 26.40 8.48
CA PRO A 136 3.32 27.41 7.66
C PRO A 136 1.79 27.24 7.68
N PHE A 137 1.32 25.99 7.81
CA PHE A 137 -0.09 25.62 7.84
C PHE A 137 -0.60 25.23 9.25
N GLY A 138 0.20 25.50 10.28
CA GLY A 138 -0.11 25.13 11.67
C GLY A 138 -0.29 23.61 11.87
N TRP A 139 -0.85 23.24 13.02
CA TRP A 139 -1.11 21.83 13.37
C TRP A 139 -2.15 21.16 12.46
N ALA A 140 -3.10 21.93 11.93
CA ALA A 140 -4.09 21.40 10.99
C ALA A 140 -3.42 20.84 9.73
N GLY A 141 -2.43 21.56 9.17
CA GLY A 141 -1.65 21.08 8.04
C GLY A 141 -0.80 19.85 8.37
N VAL A 142 -0.25 19.76 9.58
CA VAL A 142 0.49 18.57 10.04
C VAL A 142 -0.40 17.33 10.04
N PHE A 143 -1.62 17.43 10.57
CA PHE A 143 -2.54 16.29 10.64
C PHE A 143 -3.12 15.91 9.28
N ALA A 144 -3.44 16.90 8.44
CA ALA A 144 -3.82 16.66 7.05
C ALA A 144 -2.70 15.96 6.28
N GLY A 145 -1.46 16.46 6.39
CA GLY A 145 -0.27 15.84 5.81
C GLY A 145 -0.05 14.42 6.33
N ALA A 146 -0.15 14.21 7.65
CA ALA A 146 -0.04 12.89 8.28
C ALA A 146 -1.04 11.88 7.69
N SER A 147 -2.28 12.30 7.41
CA SER A 147 -3.30 11.44 6.80
C SER A 147 -2.98 11.04 5.35
N VAL A 148 -2.21 11.85 4.62
CA VAL A 148 -1.77 11.57 3.24
C VAL A 148 -0.51 10.71 3.24
N VAL A 149 0.50 11.10 4.02
CA VAL A 149 1.79 10.37 4.08
C VAL A 149 1.71 9.06 4.86
N PHE A 150 0.60 8.78 5.54
CA PHE A 150 0.35 7.49 6.19
C PHE A 150 0.58 6.30 5.25
N PHE A 151 0.27 6.47 3.96
CA PHE A 151 0.57 5.53 2.88
C PHE A 151 2.04 5.06 2.89
N ALA A 152 3.00 5.96 3.14
CA ALA A 152 4.43 5.66 3.09
C ALA A 152 4.88 4.67 4.17
N VAL A 153 4.07 4.48 5.21
CA VAL A 153 4.34 3.60 6.35
C VAL A 153 3.72 2.21 6.14
N PHE A 154 2.92 2.04 5.09
CA PHE A 154 2.19 0.82 4.81
C PHE A 154 3.05 -0.25 4.09
N GLY A 155 2.69 -1.52 4.27
CA GLY A 155 3.32 -2.67 3.57
C GLY A 155 4.04 -3.69 4.46
N TYR A 156 4.11 -3.45 5.77
CA TYR A 156 4.62 -4.45 6.71
C TYR A 156 3.70 -5.68 6.87
N ASP A 157 2.41 -5.54 6.53
CA ASP A 157 1.42 -6.61 6.52
C ASP A 157 1.65 -7.60 5.36
N ALA A 158 2.22 -7.15 4.24
CA ALA A 158 2.61 -8.01 3.13
C ALA A 158 3.59 -9.12 3.57
N MET A 159 4.46 -8.86 4.55
CA MET A 159 5.33 -9.88 5.14
C MET A 159 4.55 -11.03 5.80
N SER A 160 3.33 -10.79 6.28
CA SER A 160 2.49 -11.84 6.86
C SER A 160 2.00 -12.85 5.82
N THR A 161 1.97 -12.47 4.53
CA THR A 161 1.60 -13.38 3.44
C THR A 161 2.70 -14.41 3.13
N ALA A 162 3.96 -14.10 3.44
CA ALA A 162 5.11 -15.01 3.32
C ALA A 162 5.31 -15.88 4.56
N ALA A 163 4.45 -15.77 5.59
CA ALA A 163 4.57 -16.52 6.83
C ALA A 163 4.43 -18.05 6.64
N GLU A 164 3.78 -18.52 5.57
CA GLU A 164 3.71 -19.96 5.24
C GLU A 164 5.05 -20.55 4.77
N GLU A 165 5.95 -19.70 4.26
CA GLU A 165 7.22 -20.12 3.68
C GLU A 165 8.35 -20.16 4.74
N SER A 166 8.05 -19.82 5.99
CA SER A 166 9.01 -19.78 7.10
C SER A 166 8.62 -20.71 8.25
N SER A 167 9.49 -21.67 8.56
CA SER A 167 9.33 -22.61 9.68
C SER A 167 9.31 -21.93 11.06
N GLU A 168 9.91 -20.74 11.17
CA GLU A 168 10.01 -19.96 12.42
C GLU A 168 9.15 -18.69 12.44
N ALA A 169 8.21 -18.56 11.49
CA ALA A 169 7.34 -17.38 11.34
C ALA A 169 6.65 -16.96 12.65
N ARG A 170 6.40 -17.88 13.59
CA ARG A 170 5.79 -17.56 14.88
C ARG A 170 6.64 -16.63 15.75
N ARG A 171 7.97 -16.76 15.70
CA ARG A 171 8.92 -16.02 16.55
C ARG A 171 9.56 -14.84 15.83
N VAL A 172 9.86 -15.00 14.54
CA VAL A 172 10.64 -14.02 13.77
C VAL A 172 9.76 -12.88 13.24
N LEU A 173 8.53 -13.19 12.80
CA LEU A 173 7.66 -12.22 12.14
C LEU A 173 7.37 -10.95 12.97
N PRO A 174 7.06 -11.02 14.28
CA PRO A 174 6.83 -9.82 15.08
C PRO A 174 8.06 -8.91 15.17
N LYS A 175 9.25 -9.49 15.33
CA LYS A 175 10.51 -8.72 15.39
C LYS A 175 10.85 -8.11 14.03
N ALA A 176 10.64 -8.85 12.95
CA ALA A 176 10.86 -8.37 11.60
C ALA A 176 9.95 -7.18 11.26
N ILE A 177 8.66 -7.25 11.62
CA ILE A 177 7.71 -6.14 11.45
C ILE A 177 8.17 -4.89 12.22
N MET A 178 8.52 -5.02 13.51
CA MET A 178 8.95 -3.86 14.31
C MET A 178 10.27 -3.25 13.81
N LEU A 179 11.26 -4.09 13.50
CA LEU A 179 12.58 -3.64 13.07
C LEU A 179 12.52 -2.95 11.70
N SER A 180 11.81 -3.56 10.74
CA SER A 180 11.65 -2.96 9.40
C SER A 180 10.89 -1.63 9.47
N LEU A 181 9.83 -1.54 10.28
CA LEU A 181 9.07 -0.31 10.49
C LEU A 181 9.93 0.77 11.17
N GLY A 182 10.70 0.41 12.19
CA GLY A 182 11.59 1.36 12.88
C GLY A 182 12.69 1.92 11.98
N ILE A 183 13.34 1.05 11.19
CA ILE A 183 14.39 1.46 10.23
C ILE A 183 13.79 2.36 9.15
N SER A 184 12.69 1.94 8.52
CA SER A 184 12.04 2.72 7.46
C SER A 184 11.54 4.07 7.96
N MET A 185 10.91 4.15 9.14
CA MET A 185 10.48 5.43 9.70
C MET A 185 11.63 6.36 10.03
N THR A 186 12.75 5.82 10.53
CA THR A 186 13.95 6.63 10.80
C THR A 186 14.47 7.24 9.51
N LEU A 187 14.64 6.42 8.48
CA LEU A 187 15.08 6.89 7.16
C LEU A 187 14.09 7.89 6.54
N TYR A 188 12.79 7.66 6.69
CA TYR A 188 11.74 8.53 6.17
C TYR A 188 11.80 9.93 6.80
N VAL A 189 11.90 10.02 8.14
CA VAL A 189 12.02 11.31 8.85
C VAL A 189 13.30 12.04 8.46
N LEU A 190 14.43 11.32 8.38
CA LEU A 190 15.70 11.92 7.96
C LEU A 190 15.63 12.46 6.53
N ALA A 191 15.04 11.70 5.61
CA ALA A 191 14.87 12.13 4.23
C ALA A 191 13.94 13.35 4.11
N CYS A 192 12.86 13.41 4.89
CA CYS A 192 11.97 14.58 4.92
C CYS A 192 12.66 15.83 5.45
N LEU A 193 13.44 15.71 6.52
CA LEU A 193 14.25 16.82 7.06
C LEU A 193 15.24 17.31 6.00
N VAL A 194 15.99 16.40 5.38
CA VAL A 194 16.95 16.76 4.33
C VAL A 194 16.27 17.44 3.15
N LEU A 195 15.17 16.88 2.64
CA LEU A 195 14.43 17.44 1.51
C LEU A 195 13.94 18.86 1.79
N THR A 196 13.23 19.05 2.91
CA THR A 196 12.71 20.37 3.31
C THR A 196 13.80 21.34 3.77
N GLY A 197 14.99 20.84 4.09
CA GLY A 197 16.18 21.63 4.33
C GLY A 197 16.88 22.07 3.04
N MET A 198 16.87 21.25 1.99
CA MET A 198 17.46 21.58 0.68
C MET A 198 16.57 22.52 -0.13
N VAL A 199 15.27 22.25 -0.17
CA VAL A 199 14.28 22.98 -0.98
C VAL A 199 13.19 23.52 -0.08
N LYS A 200 12.79 24.78 -0.30
CA LYS A 200 11.69 25.39 0.45
C LYS A 200 10.38 24.65 0.17
N TYR A 201 9.57 24.39 1.19
CA TYR A 201 8.37 23.55 1.10
C TYR A 201 7.39 23.91 -0.03
N ALA A 202 7.36 25.17 -0.46
CA ALA A 202 6.48 25.67 -1.52
C ALA A 202 6.99 25.37 -2.95
N GLU A 203 8.27 25.02 -3.08
CA GLU A 203 8.97 24.75 -4.35
C GLU A 203 9.29 23.25 -4.50
N VAL A 204 8.83 22.42 -3.56
CA VAL A 204 9.03 20.97 -3.63
C VAL A 204 8.16 20.41 -4.73
N ASP A 205 8.79 19.84 -5.75
CA ASP A 205 8.11 19.14 -6.83
C ASP A 205 7.36 17.89 -6.31
N PRO A 206 6.08 17.72 -6.63
CA PRO A 206 5.27 16.62 -6.11
C PRO A 206 5.54 15.27 -6.80
N GLU A 207 6.19 15.25 -7.96
CA GLU A 207 6.33 14.04 -8.80
C GLU A 207 7.73 13.39 -8.67
N SER A 208 8.75 14.18 -8.38
CA SER A 208 10.17 13.81 -8.43
C SER A 208 11.02 14.54 -7.38
N ALA A 209 10.41 14.94 -6.26
CA ALA A 209 10.98 15.77 -5.19
C ALA A 209 12.48 15.61 -4.92
N PHE A 210 12.95 14.39 -4.64
CA PHE A 210 14.37 14.15 -4.33
C PHE A 210 15.29 14.33 -5.53
N ALA A 211 14.86 13.94 -6.74
CA ALA A 211 15.70 14.11 -7.92
C ALA A 211 15.88 15.60 -8.23
N GLN A 212 14.78 16.36 -8.25
CA GLN A 212 14.83 17.81 -8.47
C GLN A 212 15.59 18.55 -7.36
N ALA A 213 15.48 18.13 -6.10
CA ALA A 213 16.27 18.71 -5.02
C ALA A 213 17.78 18.60 -5.27
N PHE A 214 18.27 17.45 -5.72
CA PHE A 214 19.69 17.28 -6.06
C PHE A 214 20.10 17.99 -7.35
N GLU A 215 19.19 18.09 -8.33
CA GLU A 215 19.45 18.87 -9.54
C GLU A 215 19.58 20.36 -9.23
N SER A 216 18.71 20.91 -8.37
CA SER A 216 18.71 22.33 -7.98
C SER A 216 20.01 22.79 -7.31
N VAL A 217 20.75 21.86 -6.69
CA VAL A 217 22.05 22.13 -6.03
C VAL A 217 23.26 21.79 -6.92
N GLY A 218 23.03 21.54 -8.22
CA GLY A 218 24.10 21.30 -9.19
C GLY A 218 24.63 19.87 -9.20
N LEU A 219 23.85 18.89 -8.74
CA LEU A 219 24.20 17.46 -8.74
C LEU A 219 23.27 16.64 -9.68
N PRO A 220 23.20 16.94 -10.99
CA PRO A 220 22.28 16.26 -11.92
C PRO A 220 22.56 14.76 -12.03
N TRP A 221 23.82 14.33 -11.93
CA TRP A 221 24.18 12.92 -11.96
C TRP A 221 23.65 12.13 -10.74
N ILE A 222 23.59 12.78 -9.57
CA ILE A 222 22.95 12.21 -8.37
C ILE A 222 21.45 12.14 -8.59
N ALA A 223 20.84 13.17 -9.16
CA ALA A 223 19.42 13.19 -9.49
C ALA A 223 19.02 12.03 -10.42
N THR A 224 19.82 11.76 -11.46
CA THR A 224 19.63 10.60 -12.36
C THR A 224 19.74 9.28 -11.59
N LEU A 225 20.77 9.12 -10.74
CA LEU A 225 20.98 7.90 -9.95
C LEU A 225 19.82 7.65 -8.98
N ILE A 226 19.35 8.70 -8.29
CA ILE A 226 18.20 8.65 -7.40
C ILE A 226 16.95 8.24 -8.18
N SER A 227 16.72 8.84 -9.36
CA SER A 227 15.55 8.55 -10.18
C SER A 227 15.52 7.09 -10.65
N VAL A 228 16.65 6.58 -11.17
CA VAL A 228 16.77 5.16 -11.56
C VAL A 228 16.59 4.24 -10.36
N GLY A 229 17.21 4.58 -9.22
CA GLY A 229 17.08 3.84 -7.97
C GLY A 229 15.64 3.82 -7.44
N ALA A 230 14.93 4.94 -7.53
CA ALA A 230 13.52 5.06 -7.16
C ALA A 230 12.62 4.23 -8.08
N ILE A 231 12.78 4.33 -9.40
CA ILE A 231 12.01 3.52 -10.37
C ILE A 231 12.16 2.02 -10.08
N LEU A 232 13.41 1.55 -9.93
CA LEU A 232 13.68 0.14 -9.63
C LEU A 232 13.16 -0.27 -8.24
N GLY A 233 13.31 0.60 -7.25
CA GLY A 233 12.87 0.35 -5.88
C GLY A 233 11.35 0.26 -5.76
N ILE A 234 10.63 1.25 -6.31
CA ILE A 234 9.17 1.35 -6.19
C ILE A 234 8.48 0.29 -7.09
N ALA A 235 9.09 -0.11 -8.22
CA ALA A 235 8.57 -1.21 -9.05
C ALA A 235 8.41 -2.53 -8.27
N THR A 236 9.26 -2.80 -7.28
CA THR A 236 9.12 -3.98 -6.41
C THR A 236 7.88 -3.90 -5.51
N VAL A 237 7.51 -2.71 -5.08
CA VAL A 237 6.30 -2.48 -4.28
C VAL A 237 5.07 -2.75 -5.15
N MET A 238 5.07 -2.24 -6.38
CA MET A 238 4.00 -2.50 -7.36
C MET A 238 3.79 -3.99 -7.60
N TRP A 239 4.89 -4.71 -7.82
CA TRP A 239 4.88 -6.16 -7.96
C TRP A 239 4.27 -6.85 -6.73
N THR A 240 4.76 -6.49 -5.54
CA THR A 240 4.39 -7.12 -4.26
C THR A 240 2.91 -6.97 -3.97
N PHE A 241 2.35 -5.77 -4.14
CA PHE A 241 0.94 -5.52 -3.86
C PHE A 241 0.01 -6.10 -4.92
N MET A 242 0.40 -6.05 -6.20
CA MET A 242 -0.39 -6.70 -7.25
C MET A 242 -0.41 -8.22 -7.08
N TYR A 243 0.70 -8.80 -6.61
CA TYR A 243 0.74 -10.20 -6.21
C TYR A 243 -0.14 -10.48 -4.98
N ALA A 244 -0.04 -9.65 -3.94
CA ALA A 244 -0.80 -9.82 -2.70
C ALA A 244 -2.32 -9.79 -2.93
N VAL A 245 -2.82 -8.84 -3.73
CA VAL A 245 -4.26 -8.72 -4.03
C VAL A 245 -4.80 -9.91 -4.80
N THR A 246 -4.03 -10.45 -5.75
CA THR A 246 -4.45 -11.65 -6.47
C THR A 246 -4.58 -12.86 -5.55
N ARG A 247 -3.71 -12.97 -4.52
CA ARG A 247 -3.79 -14.01 -3.48
C ARG A 247 -4.98 -13.82 -2.54
N VAL A 248 -5.26 -12.58 -2.10
CA VAL A 248 -6.44 -12.28 -1.27
C VAL A 248 -7.71 -12.66 -2.03
N TRP A 249 -7.84 -12.22 -3.28
CA TRP A 249 -8.98 -12.53 -4.13
C TRP A 249 -9.16 -14.04 -4.34
N PHE A 250 -8.05 -14.76 -4.59
CA PHE A 250 -8.06 -16.22 -4.70
C PHE A 250 -8.53 -16.89 -3.41
N SER A 251 -8.06 -16.44 -2.24
CA SER A 251 -8.48 -16.98 -0.94
C SER A 251 -9.97 -16.74 -0.67
N MET A 252 -10.49 -15.54 -0.92
CA MET A 252 -11.91 -15.22 -0.79
C MET A 252 -12.79 -16.06 -1.72
N SER A 253 -12.34 -16.29 -2.97
CA SER A 253 -13.04 -17.16 -3.91
C SER A 253 -13.02 -18.64 -3.49
N ARG A 254 -11.88 -19.12 -2.97
CA ARG A 254 -11.74 -20.47 -2.43
C ARG A 254 -12.63 -20.70 -1.20
N ASP A 255 -12.79 -19.68 -0.36
CA ASP A 255 -13.61 -19.73 0.85
C ASP A 255 -15.12 -19.59 0.55
N GLY A 256 -15.48 -19.41 -0.73
CA GLY A 256 -16.87 -19.37 -1.22
C GLY A 256 -17.52 -17.98 -1.22
N LEU A 257 -16.80 -16.96 -0.73
CA LEU A 257 -17.31 -15.59 -0.64
C LEU A 257 -17.41 -14.89 -2.00
N LEU A 258 -16.57 -15.30 -2.96
CA LEU A 258 -16.60 -14.84 -4.35
C LEU A 258 -16.82 -16.00 -5.32
N PRO A 259 -17.35 -15.76 -6.54
CA PRO A 259 -17.54 -16.79 -7.56
C PRO A 259 -16.27 -17.61 -7.81
N LYS A 260 -16.40 -18.94 -7.92
CA LYS A 260 -15.26 -19.87 -8.18
C LYS A 260 -14.51 -19.58 -9.48
N TRP A 261 -15.13 -18.81 -10.38
CA TRP A 261 -14.51 -18.32 -11.61
C TRP A 261 -13.24 -17.51 -11.36
N PHE A 262 -13.15 -16.79 -10.23
CA PHE A 262 -11.98 -16.02 -9.81
C PHE A 262 -10.86 -16.91 -9.24
N ALA A 263 -11.18 -18.10 -8.72
CA ALA A 263 -10.20 -19.08 -8.25
C ALA A 263 -9.59 -19.94 -9.37
N ALA A 264 -9.99 -19.75 -10.63
CA ALA A 264 -9.42 -20.50 -11.74
C ALA A 264 -7.96 -20.06 -12.00
N VAL A 265 -7.03 -21.00 -11.90
CA VAL A 265 -5.60 -20.79 -12.18
C VAL A 265 -5.22 -21.36 -13.55
N ASP A 266 -4.26 -20.71 -14.21
CA ASP A 266 -3.71 -21.20 -15.48
C ASP A 266 -3.00 -22.55 -15.29
N ALA A 267 -3.20 -23.49 -16.22
CA ALA A 267 -2.67 -24.85 -16.11
C ALA A 267 -1.13 -24.91 -16.19
N LYS A 268 -0.51 -23.97 -16.91
CA LYS A 268 0.93 -23.95 -17.17
C LYS A 268 1.70 -23.21 -16.08
N HIS A 269 1.22 -22.02 -15.67
CA HIS A 269 1.93 -21.15 -14.74
C HIS A 269 1.38 -21.21 -13.30
N ARG A 270 0.21 -21.83 -13.08
CA ARG A 270 -0.48 -21.95 -11.78
C ARG A 270 -0.74 -20.60 -11.10
N VAL A 271 -0.98 -19.56 -11.91
CA VAL A 271 -1.31 -18.20 -11.45
C VAL A 271 -2.75 -17.82 -11.83
N PRO A 272 -3.44 -16.97 -11.03
CA PRO A 272 -4.82 -16.55 -11.29
C PRO A 272 -4.88 -15.43 -12.35
N VAL A 273 -4.60 -15.77 -13.62
CA VAL A 273 -4.45 -14.82 -14.75
C VAL A 273 -5.60 -13.81 -14.86
N ARG A 274 -6.85 -14.27 -14.65
CA ARG A 274 -8.05 -13.43 -14.79
C ARG A 274 -8.08 -12.31 -13.76
N VAL A 275 -7.82 -12.65 -12.50
CA VAL A 275 -7.78 -11.68 -11.40
C VAL A 275 -6.63 -10.71 -11.62
N THR A 276 -5.46 -11.20 -12.04
CA THR A 276 -4.31 -10.35 -12.33
C THR A 276 -4.62 -9.27 -13.37
N TRP A 277 -5.34 -9.60 -14.45
CA TRP A 277 -5.76 -8.61 -15.44
C TRP A 277 -6.81 -7.64 -14.90
N ILE A 278 -7.79 -8.09 -14.12
CA ILE A 278 -8.80 -7.20 -13.52
C ILE A 278 -8.13 -6.18 -12.60
N VAL A 279 -7.20 -6.63 -11.77
CA VAL A 279 -6.41 -5.76 -10.89
C VAL A 279 -5.53 -4.82 -11.71
N GLY A 280 -4.79 -5.33 -12.71
CA GLY A 280 -3.92 -4.51 -13.55
C GLY A 280 -4.68 -3.42 -14.29
N ILE A 281 -5.86 -3.73 -14.83
CA ILE A 281 -6.74 -2.76 -15.48
C ILE A 281 -7.29 -1.76 -14.45
N GLY A 282 -7.78 -2.24 -13.30
CA GLY A 282 -8.29 -1.37 -12.24
C GLY A 282 -7.23 -0.39 -11.73
N SER A 283 -6.03 -0.88 -11.42
CA SER A 283 -4.89 -0.06 -11.03
C SER A 283 -4.46 0.89 -12.14
N GLY A 284 -4.44 0.44 -13.40
CA GLY A 284 -4.09 1.29 -14.53
C GLY A 284 -5.09 2.43 -14.77
N LEU A 285 -6.40 2.19 -14.56
CA LEU A 285 -7.43 3.23 -14.63
C LEU A 285 -7.31 4.24 -13.48
N ILE A 286 -7.05 3.77 -12.25
CA ILE A 286 -6.80 4.66 -11.12
C ILE A 286 -5.54 5.50 -11.39
N ALA A 287 -4.45 4.85 -11.83
CA ALA A 287 -3.17 5.51 -12.09
C ALA A 287 -3.26 6.53 -13.23
N GLY A 288 -3.98 6.19 -14.30
CA GLY A 288 -4.13 7.05 -15.47
C GLY A 288 -4.99 8.28 -15.23
N PHE A 289 -6.02 8.19 -14.38
CA PHE A 289 -7.09 9.21 -14.31
C PHE A 289 -7.27 9.88 -12.96
N LEU A 290 -6.53 9.49 -11.92
CA LEU A 290 -6.58 10.16 -10.62
C LEU A 290 -5.22 10.76 -10.25
N PRO A 291 -5.19 12.01 -9.75
CA PRO A 291 -3.98 12.58 -9.15
C PRO A 291 -3.44 11.70 -8.02
N ILE A 292 -2.11 11.70 -7.83
CA ILE A 292 -1.44 10.88 -6.82
C ILE A 292 -2.03 11.08 -5.41
N ALA A 293 -2.38 12.33 -5.06
CA ALA A 293 -2.97 12.66 -3.77
C ALA A 293 -4.36 12.02 -3.58
N GLU A 294 -5.20 11.99 -4.62
CA GLU A 294 -6.52 11.36 -4.56
C GLU A 294 -6.41 9.83 -4.48
N ALA A 295 -5.50 9.24 -5.27
CA ALA A 295 -5.25 7.81 -5.23
C ALA A 295 -4.70 7.38 -3.85
N ALA A 296 -3.79 8.17 -3.26
CA ALA A 296 -3.26 7.93 -1.93
C ALA A 296 -4.32 8.05 -0.82
N GLN A 297 -5.20 9.06 -0.89
CA GLN A 297 -6.32 9.19 0.05
C GLN A 297 -7.29 8.01 -0.02
N LEU A 298 -7.58 7.51 -1.24
CA LEU A 298 -8.40 6.32 -1.45
C LEU A 298 -7.78 5.07 -0.83
N THR A 299 -6.46 4.94 -0.88
CA THR A 299 -5.73 3.88 -0.19
C THR A 299 -5.79 4.05 1.34
N ASN A 300 -5.55 5.26 1.84
CA ASN A 300 -5.42 5.50 3.28
C ASN A 300 -6.72 5.28 4.06
N ILE A 301 -7.89 5.58 3.47
CA ILE A 301 -9.17 5.32 4.16
C ILE A 301 -9.37 3.83 4.46
N GLY A 302 -9.03 2.95 3.52
CA GLY A 302 -9.10 1.49 3.72
C GLY A 302 -8.13 1.03 4.80
N ILE A 303 -6.85 1.41 4.68
CA ILE A 303 -5.81 1.00 5.63
C ILE A 303 -6.16 1.43 7.07
N LEU A 304 -6.56 2.70 7.25
CA LEU A 304 -6.88 3.23 8.58
C LEU A 304 -8.07 2.50 9.22
N LEU A 305 -9.10 2.19 8.43
CA LEU A 305 -10.25 1.44 8.93
C LEU A 305 -9.91 -0.03 9.19
N ALA A 306 -9.12 -0.67 8.32
CA ALA A 306 -8.60 -2.00 8.55
C ALA A 306 -7.75 -2.06 9.84
N PHE A 307 -6.93 -1.05 10.12
CA PHE A 307 -6.14 -0.95 11.35
C PHE A 307 -7.03 -0.79 12.59
N ALA A 308 -8.05 0.06 12.52
CA ALA A 308 -9.03 0.19 13.60
C ALA A 308 -9.71 -1.16 13.91
N VAL A 309 -10.07 -1.93 12.87
CA VAL A 309 -10.65 -3.26 13.03
C VAL A 309 -9.64 -4.26 13.60
N VAL A 310 -8.40 -4.30 13.12
CA VAL A 310 -7.36 -5.21 13.63
C VAL A 310 -7.00 -4.90 15.08
N CYS A 311 -6.84 -3.62 15.46
CA CYS A 311 -6.61 -3.22 16.84
C CYS A 311 -7.78 -3.64 17.75
N THR A 312 -9.01 -3.45 17.29
CA THR A 312 -10.22 -3.91 17.99
C THR A 312 -10.22 -5.44 18.11
N ALA A 313 -9.85 -6.16 17.05
CA ALA A 313 -9.75 -7.63 17.04
C ALA A 313 -8.76 -8.14 18.08
N VAL A 314 -7.62 -7.47 18.25
CA VAL A 314 -6.61 -7.82 19.27
C VAL A 314 -7.16 -7.64 20.69
N ILE A 315 -7.93 -6.58 20.94
CA ILE A 315 -8.63 -6.40 22.22
C ILE A 315 -9.61 -7.54 22.45
N VAL A 316 -10.51 -7.79 21.49
CA VAL A 316 -11.52 -8.86 21.59
C VAL A 316 -10.86 -10.23 21.82
N LEU A 317 -9.83 -10.58 21.05
CA LEU A 317 -9.11 -11.85 21.18
C LEU A 317 -8.41 -12.00 22.54
N ARG A 318 -7.96 -10.88 23.14
CA ARG A 318 -7.31 -10.90 24.45
C ARG A 318 -8.27 -11.33 25.56
N TYR A 319 -9.51 -10.85 25.51
CA TYR A 319 -10.50 -11.10 26.57
C TYR A 319 -11.40 -12.32 26.29
N ARG A 320 -11.71 -12.61 25.02
CA ARG A 320 -12.61 -13.70 24.64
C ARG A 320 -11.91 -15.06 24.54
N SER A 321 -10.60 -15.07 24.30
CA SER A 321 -9.81 -16.31 24.18
C SER A 321 -8.45 -16.16 24.88
N PRO A 322 -8.44 -16.03 26.22
CA PRO A 322 -7.22 -15.81 27.00
C PRO A 322 -6.22 -16.97 26.88
N GLU A 323 -6.73 -18.20 26.75
CA GLU A 323 -5.99 -19.47 26.77
C GLU A 323 -5.10 -19.71 25.54
N ILE A 324 -5.30 -18.96 24.46
CA ILE A 324 -4.54 -19.15 23.23
C ILE A 324 -3.07 -18.77 23.47
N GLU A 325 -2.16 -19.68 23.13
CA GLU A 325 -0.73 -19.40 23.19
C GLU A 325 -0.31 -18.31 22.18
N ARG A 326 0.37 -17.28 22.67
CA ARG A 326 0.76 -16.11 21.86
C ARG A 326 2.27 -16.05 21.70
N GLY A 327 2.76 -16.03 20.46
CA GLY A 327 4.20 -15.86 20.17
C GLY A 327 4.71 -14.47 20.49
N PHE A 328 3.87 -13.45 20.35
CA PHE A 328 4.12 -12.07 20.78
C PHE A 328 2.87 -11.54 21.50
N ARG A 329 3.09 -10.71 22.54
CA ARG A 329 2.02 -10.06 23.31
C ARG A 329 2.25 -8.56 23.26
N THR A 330 1.27 -7.82 22.77
CA THR A 330 1.31 -6.36 22.75
C THR A 330 1.43 -5.84 24.19
N PRO A 331 2.41 -4.98 24.51
CA PRO A 331 2.51 -4.35 25.82
C PRO A 331 1.32 -3.40 26.06
N GLY A 332 1.05 -3.03 27.31
CA GLY A 332 0.07 -1.98 27.63
C GLY A 332 -1.37 -2.26 27.18
N MET A 333 -1.82 -3.52 27.17
CA MET A 333 -3.22 -3.86 26.90
C MET A 333 -4.16 -3.29 27.98
N PRO A 334 -5.35 -2.75 27.63
CA PRO A 334 -5.88 -2.51 26.28
C PRO A 334 -5.52 -1.12 25.71
N VAL A 335 -4.72 -0.32 26.42
CA VAL A 335 -4.42 1.08 26.10
C VAL A 335 -3.73 1.21 24.73
N ILE A 336 -2.71 0.41 24.42
CA ILE A 336 -1.98 0.54 23.15
C ILE A 336 -2.90 0.28 21.94
N PRO A 337 -3.67 -0.82 21.86
CA PRO A 337 -4.63 -0.99 20.78
C PRO A 337 -5.71 0.10 20.74
N LEU A 338 -6.16 0.62 21.88
CA LEU A 338 -7.13 1.72 21.91
C LEU A 338 -6.57 3.01 21.29
N ILE A 339 -5.29 3.33 21.54
CA ILE A 339 -4.60 4.42 20.85
C ILE A 339 -4.56 4.16 19.35
N GLY A 340 -4.31 2.92 18.92
CA GLY A 340 -4.36 2.52 17.51
C GLY A 340 -5.73 2.77 16.87
N VAL A 341 -6.81 2.37 17.55
CA VAL A 341 -8.19 2.64 17.09
C VAL A 341 -8.46 4.14 17.02
N ALA A 342 -8.17 4.88 18.10
CA ALA A 342 -8.45 6.30 18.19
C ALA A 342 -7.67 7.12 17.15
N SER A 343 -6.37 6.86 17.00
CA SER A 343 -5.52 7.54 16.01
C SER A 343 -5.95 7.24 14.58
N SER A 344 -6.33 5.98 14.28
CA SER A 344 -6.78 5.61 12.94
C SER A 344 -8.09 6.29 12.56
N ILE A 345 -9.08 6.26 13.46
CA ILE A 345 -10.37 6.95 13.26
C ILE A 345 -10.14 8.45 13.12
N TRP A 346 -9.31 9.02 13.98
CA TRP A 346 -9.00 10.45 13.95
C TRP A 346 -8.33 10.89 12.64
N LEU A 347 -7.30 10.18 12.15
CA LEU A 347 -6.68 10.50 10.86
C LEU A 347 -7.65 10.35 9.68
N THR A 348 -8.60 9.42 9.77
CA THR A 348 -9.63 9.24 8.72
C THR A 348 -10.53 10.49 8.59
N THR A 349 -10.68 11.28 9.65
CA THR A 349 -11.47 12.53 9.61
C THR A 349 -10.80 13.66 8.80
N TYR A 350 -9.50 13.57 8.54
CA TYR A 350 -8.77 14.54 7.70
C TYR A 350 -8.82 14.20 6.21
N LEU A 351 -9.39 13.05 5.83
CA LEU A 351 -9.57 12.67 4.44
C LEU A 351 -10.75 13.44 3.82
N THR A 352 -10.67 13.67 2.51
CA THR A 352 -11.66 14.44 1.77
C THR A 352 -13.04 13.75 1.75
N THR A 353 -14.11 14.54 1.69
CA THR A 353 -15.48 14.01 1.60
C THR A 353 -15.71 13.13 0.37
N ILE A 354 -15.03 13.44 -0.75
CA ILE A 354 -15.09 12.61 -1.96
C ILE A 354 -14.48 11.22 -1.72
N THR A 355 -13.43 11.13 -0.90
CA THR A 355 -12.82 9.84 -0.51
C THR A 355 -13.80 9.00 0.30
N TRP A 356 -14.49 9.61 1.26
CA TRP A 356 -15.57 8.97 2.01
C TRP A 356 -16.70 8.47 1.11
N LEU A 357 -17.12 9.26 0.13
CA LEU A 357 -18.15 8.85 -0.82
C LEU A 357 -17.71 7.65 -1.66
N ARG A 358 -16.51 7.71 -2.26
CA ARG A 358 -15.93 6.61 -3.06
C ARG A 358 -15.84 5.32 -2.23
N PHE A 359 -15.37 5.44 -1.00
CA PHE A 359 -15.25 4.32 -0.07
C PHE A 359 -16.61 3.75 0.35
N ALA A 360 -17.58 4.61 0.68
CA ALA A 360 -18.93 4.17 1.04
C ALA A 360 -19.60 3.43 -0.13
N VAL A 361 -19.46 3.94 -1.36
CA VAL A 361 -19.96 3.26 -2.57
C VAL A 361 -19.30 1.89 -2.71
N TRP A 362 -17.98 1.78 -2.51
CA TRP A 362 -17.28 0.50 -2.54
C TRP A 362 -17.81 -0.49 -1.50
N LEU A 363 -18.01 -0.06 -0.25
CA LEU A 363 -18.57 -0.91 0.80
C LEU A 363 -20.01 -1.33 0.51
N VAL A 364 -20.84 -0.46 -0.06
CA VAL A 364 -22.21 -0.78 -0.47
C VAL A 364 -22.20 -1.85 -1.56
N ILE A 365 -21.33 -1.74 -2.57
CA ILE A 365 -21.16 -2.78 -3.60
C ILE A 365 -20.78 -4.11 -2.93
N GLY A 366 -19.83 -4.09 -2.00
CA GLY A 366 -19.42 -5.27 -1.23
C GLY A 366 -20.56 -5.88 -0.43
N LEU A 367 -21.39 -5.06 0.23
CA LEU A 367 -22.55 -5.52 0.98
C LEU A 367 -23.59 -6.18 0.05
N VAL A 368 -23.85 -5.61 -1.11
CA VAL A 368 -24.78 -6.18 -2.11
C VAL A 368 -24.26 -7.53 -2.61
N ILE A 369 -22.98 -7.64 -2.95
CA ILE A 369 -22.37 -8.91 -3.40
C ILE A 369 -22.41 -9.96 -2.29
N TYR A 370 -22.14 -9.57 -1.04
CA TYR A 370 -22.23 -10.47 0.11
C TYR A 370 -23.65 -10.98 0.33
N GLY A 371 -24.64 -10.09 0.32
CA GLY A 371 -26.05 -10.47 0.52
C GLY A 371 -26.59 -11.37 -0.59
N LEU A 372 -26.21 -11.11 -1.85
CA LEU A 372 -26.70 -11.87 -3.00
C LEU A 372 -25.98 -13.22 -3.19
N TYR A 373 -24.68 -13.28 -2.92
CA TYR A 373 -23.84 -14.44 -3.22
C TYR A 373 -23.10 -14.97 -1.99
N GLY A 374 -22.29 -14.14 -1.33
CA GLY A 374 -21.34 -14.56 -0.30
C GLY A 374 -21.98 -15.29 0.88
N TYR A 375 -23.09 -14.75 1.39
CA TYR A 375 -23.82 -15.29 2.55
C TYR A 375 -24.32 -16.73 2.32
N ARG A 376 -24.71 -17.07 1.08
CA ARG A 376 -25.25 -18.39 0.73
C ARG A 376 -24.18 -19.44 0.40
N HIS A 377 -22.97 -19.01 0.05
CA HIS A 377 -21.91 -19.89 -0.48
C HIS A 377 -20.71 -20.01 0.46
N SER A 378 -20.70 -19.30 1.59
CA SER A 378 -19.64 -19.38 2.59
C SER A 378 -19.51 -20.78 3.18
N HIS A 379 -18.29 -21.33 3.10
CA HIS A 379 -17.97 -22.63 3.65
C HIS A 379 -17.89 -22.63 5.19
N LEU A 380 -17.69 -21.47 5.83
CA LEU A 380 -17.58 -21.38 7.29
C LEU A 380 -18.94 -21.54 7.98
N ASN A 381 -20.01 -21.05 7.38
CA ASN A 381 -21.38 -21.36 7.79
C ASN A 381 -21.71 -22.84 7.59
N THR A 382 -21.24 -23.47 6.51
CA THR A 382 -21.48 -24.90 6.27
C THR A 382 -20.82 -25.78 7.34
N ALA A 383 -19.57 -25.47 7.74
CA ALA A 383 -18.86 -26.20 8.79
C ALA A 383 -19.46 -25.98 10.19
N ARG A 384 -19.97 -24.78 10.49
CA ARG A 384 -20.66 -24.49 11.75
C ARG A 384 -22.02 -25.19 11.83
N THR A 385 -22.80 -25.15 10.75
CA THR A 385 -24.09 -25.84 10.64
C THR A 385 -23.91 -27.36 10.75
N GLN A 386 -22.85 -27.92 10.15
CA GLN A 386 -22.50 -29.34 10.31
C GLN A 386 -22.14 -29.70 11.76
N ARG A 387 -21.30 -28.90 12.45
CA ARG A 387 -20.98 -29.11 13.88
C ARG A 387 -22.18 -28.99 14.81
N GLU A 388 -23.12 -28.09 14.51
CA GLU A 388 -24.37 -27.95 15.28
C GLU A 388 -25.39 -29.07 14.96
N SER A 389 -25.24 -29.76 13.83
CA SER A 389 -26.08 -30.90 13.41
C SER A 389 -25.53 -32.29 13.74
N THR A 390 -24.33 -32.38 14.32
CA THR A 390 -23.77 -33.65 14.80
C THR A 390 -24.04 -33.75 16.31
N PRO A 391 -24.84 -34.74 16.78
CA PRO A 391 -25.24 -34.84 18.18
C PRO A 391 -24.09 -35.14 19.14
#